data_AF-A0A352ISY8-F1
#
_entry.id   AF-A0A352ISY8-F1
#
_cell.length_a   1.000
_cell.length_b   1.000
_cell.length_c   1.000
_cell.angle_alpha   90.00
_cell.angle_beta   90.00
_cell.angle_gamma   90.00
#
_symmetry.space_group_name_H-M   'P 1'
#
loop_
_entity.id
_entity.type
_entity.pdbx_description
1 polymer ?
#
loop_
_entity_poly.entity_id
_entity_poly.type
_entity_poly.pdbx_seq_one_letter_code
_entity_poly.pdbx_strand_id
1 'polypeptide(L)'
;MNDETQNDSLEEFEEDVTEYIGKDEHSKSLALPQQMMPRRMYVLPVSNRPFFPAQVQPVVVNQNPWQETLKRVGETDHKVMGICFVEEEDAEAGVPASEQLETVGCAVRVHHAQNESGKV
;
A
#
# COMPACT_ATOMS: atom_id res chain seq x y z
N MET A 1 -11.15 63.49 0.93
CA MET A 1 -11.71 62.60 -0.11
C MET A 1 -10.64 61.58 -0.44
N ASN A 2 -10.70 60.27 -0.18
CA ASN A 2 -11.65 59.32 0.41
C ASN A 2 -10.82 58.48 1.41
N ASP A 3 -11.28 58.17 2.62
CA ASP A 3 -12.31 57.20 3.03
C ASP A 3 -11.89 55.73 2.94
N GLU A 4 -12.22 55.05 4.02
CA GLU A 4 -11.70 53.82 4.62
C GLU A 4 -12.04 52.55 3.82
N THR A 5 -11.25 51.48 4.01
CA THR A 5 -11.79 50.19 4.49
C THR A 5 -10.67 49.23 4.87
N GLN A 6 -10.70 48.83 6.14
CA GLN A 6 -10.10 47.60 6.66
C GLN A 6 -10.47 46.41 5.78
N ASN A 7 -9.51 45.53 5.50
CA ASN A 7 -9.78 44.12 5.72
C ASN A 7 -8.53 43.44 6.30
N ASP A 8 -8.66 43.16 7.59
CA ASP A 8 -7.82 42.32 8.41
C ASP A 8 -8.18 40.86 8.12
N SER A 9 -7.20 40.07 7.71
CA SER A 9 -7.23 38.59 7.64
C SER A 9 -5.84 38.17 7.14
N LEU A 10 -4.83 37.87 7.97
CA LEU A 10 -4.85 36.89 9.06
C LEU A 10 -5.61 35.61 8.68
N GLU A 11 -5.22 35.05 7.54
CA GLU A 11 -5.23 33.60 7.31
C GLU A 11 -3.79 33.29 6.89
N GLU A 12 -2.83 33.25 7.84
CA GLU A 12 -2.42 31.96 8.42
C GLU A 12 -2.89 30.81 7.52
N PHE A 13 -2.06 30.50 6.52
CA PHE A 13 -1.97 29.13 6.06
C PHE A 13 -1.54 28.33 7.29
N GLU A 14 -2.51 27.94 8.10
CA GLU A 14 -2.42 26.77 8.95
C GLU A 14 -2.02 25.66 7.97
N GLU A 15 -0.72 25.40 7.89
CA GLU A 15 -0.26 24.05 7.68
C GLU A 15 -1.06 23.26 8.72
N ASP A 16 -2.11 22.56 8.29
CA ASP A 16 -2.63 21.41 8.98
C ASP A 16 -1.50 20.38 8.94
N VAL A 17 -0.45 20.66 9.71
CA VAL A 17 0.48 19.69 10.21
C VAL A 17 -0.38 18.90 11.17
N THR A 18 -1.18 17.99 10.61
CA THR A 18 -1.81 16.95 11.39
C THR A 18 -0.67 16.34 12.17
N GLU A 19 -0.64 16.59 13.47
CA GLU A 19 0.41 16.11 14.36
C GLU A 19 0.37 14.59 14.27
N TYR A 20 1.26 14.03 13.46
CA TYR A 20 1.43 12.59 13.39
C TYR A 20 2.11 12.18 14.69
N ILE A 21 1.27 11.84 15.69
CA ILE A 21 1.72 11.15 16.89
C ILE A 21 2.00 9.70 16.48
N GLY A 22 3.10 9.50 15.77
CA GLY A 22 3.77 8.21 15.67
C GLY A 22 4.27 7.83 17.05
N LYS A 23 3.38 7.31 17.90
CA LYS A 23 3.60 7.17 19.34
C LYS A 23 4.79 6.26 19.71
N ASP A 24 5.40 5.56 18.74
CA ASP A 24 6.28 4.44 19.00
C ASP A 24 7.43 4.26 17.99
N GLU A 25 7.88 5.27 17.25
CA GLU A 25 8.99 5.07 16.28
C GLU A 25 10.33 4.69 16.95
N HIS A 26 10.48 4.95 18.25
CA HIS A 26 11.64 4.57 19.05
C HIS A 26 11.30 3.95 20.41
N SER A 27 10.07 3.48 20.63
CA SER A 27 9.78 2.77 21.88
C SER A 27 10.33 1.34 21.77
N LYS A 28 11.14 0.92 22.76
CA LYS A 28 11.49 -0.50 22.96
C LYS A 28 10.29 -1.24 23.56
N SER A 29 9.10 -1.00 23.00
CA SER A 29 7.87 -1.62 23.44
C SER A 29 7.86 -3.08 23.00
N LEU A 30 7.32 -3.94 23.86
CA LEU A 30 7.06 -5.33 23.49
C LEU A 30 5.98 -5.32 22.40
N ALA A 31 6.37 -5.53 21.15
CA ALA A 31 5.43 -5.72 20.06
C ALA A 31 4.91 -7.16 20.10
N LEU A 32 3.60 -7.35 19.91
CA LEU A 32 3.09 -8.69 19.62
C LEU A 32 3.69 -9.15 18.29
N PRO A 33 4.05 -10.44 18.13
CA PRO A 33 4.62 -10.94 16.88
C PRO A 33 3.80 -10.60 15.63
N GLN A 34 2.47 -10.50 15.78
CA GLN A 34 1.53 -10.19 14.69
C GLN A 34 1.52 -8.70 14.30
N GLN A 35 2.06 -7.82 15.14
CA GLN A 35 2.14 -6.38 14.94
C GLN A 35 3.46 -5.95 14.30
N MET A 36 4.42 -6.86 14.14
CA MET A 36 5.68 -6.56 13.47
C MET A 36 5.53 -6.59 11.95
N MET A 37 5.81 -5.47 11.31
CA MET A 37 5.96 -5.39 9.86
C MET A 37 7.33 -5.93 9.42
N PRO A 38 7.41 -6.60 8.25
CA PRO A 38 8.67 -7.11 7.75
C PRO A 38 9.59 -5.98 7.29
N ARG A 39 10.91 -6.15 7.45
CA ARG A 39 11.92 -5.20 6.94
C ARG A 39 12.00 -5.16 5.41
N ARG A 40 11.60 -6.24 4.75
CA ARG A 40 11.57 -6.39 3.29
C ARG A 40 10.30 -7.13 2.93
N MET A 41 9.64 -6.67 1.88
CA MET A 41 8.32 -7.13 1.51
C MET A 41 8.27 -7.33 0.00
N TYR A 42 7.59 -8.39 -0.44
CA TYR A 42 7.25 -8.56 -1.85
C TYR A 42 6.17 -7.56 -2.24
N VAL A 43 6.17 -7.11 -3.49
CA VAL A 43 5.16 -6.19 -4.03
C VAL A 43 4.40 -6.88 -5.15
N LEU A 44 3.07 -6.76 -5.12
CA LEU A 44 2.16 -7.19 -6.19
C LEU A 44 1.62 -5.95 -6.92
N PRO A 45 1.90 -5.78 -8.21
CA PRO A 45 1.26 -4.76 -9.03
C PRO A 45 -0.18 -5.18 -9.37
N VAL A 46 -1.10 -4.21 -9.39
CA VAL A 46 -2.48 -4.42 -9.82
C VAL A 46 -2.97 -3.28 -10.72
N SER A 47 -3.65 -3.62 -11.81
CA SER A 47 -3.95 -2.68 -12.92
C SER A 47 -5.43 -2.29 -13.08
N ASN A 48 -6.32 -2.60 -12.14
CA ASN A 48 -7.76 -2.33 -12.30
C ASN A 48 -8.32 -1.30 -11.32
N ARG A 49 -7.93 -1.41 -10.05
CA ARG A 49 -8.32 -0.47 -9.01
C ARG A 49 -7.28 -0.43 -7.91
N PRO A 50 -7.07 0.73 -7.28
CA PRO A 50 -6.28 0.82 -6.07
C PRO A 50 -6.99 0.09 -4.91
N PHE A 51 -6.18 -0.41 -3.98
CA PHE A 51 -6.64 -1.05 -2.76
C PHE A 51 -6.46 -0.09 -1.61
N PHE A 52 -7.47 0.00 -0.74
CA PHE A 52 -7.42 0.83 0.45
C PHE A 52 -7.32 -0.03 1.72
N PRO A 53 -6.75 0.51 2.81
CA PRO A 53 -6.66 -0.21 4.08
C PRO A 53 -8.02 -0.67 4.60
N ALA A 54 -8.00 -1.67 5.50
CA ALA A 54 -9.18 -2.23 6.17
C ALA A 54 -10.22 -2.94 5.25
N GLN A 55 -9.82 -3.34 4.04
CA GLN A 55 -10.66 -4.11 3.12
C GLN A 55 -10.25 -5.58 3.01
N VAL A 56 -11.22 -6.49 2.94
CA VAL A 56 -11.00 -7.90 2.58
C VAL A 56 -11.67 -8.15 1.23
N GLN A 57 -10.88 -8.47 0.21
CA GLN A 57 -11.35 -8.67 -1.15
C GLN A 57 -10.50 -9.73 -1.86
N PRO A 58 -11.10 -10.55 -2.74
CA PRO A 58 -10.34 -11.46 -3.59
C PRO A 58 -9.55 -10.66 -4.64
N VAL A 59 -8.33 -11.12 -4.92
CA VAL A 59 -7.48 -10.56 -5.99
C VAL A 59 -7.16 -11.71 -6.93
N VAL A 60 -7.35 -11.49 -8.22
CA VAL A 60 -7.03 -12.47 -9.27
C VAL A 60 -5.86 -11.93 -10.06
N VAL A 61 -4.77 -12.67 -10.10
CA VAL A 61 -3.58 -12.31 -10.87
C VAL A 61 -3.11 -13.48 -11.73
N ASN A 62 -2.21 -13.18 -12.67
CA ASN A 62 -1.60 -14.21 -13.49
C ASN A 62 -0.74 -15.16 -12.66
N GLN A 63 -0.90 -16.47 -12.90
CA GLN A 63 -0.09 -17.47 -12.22
C GLN A 63 1.41 -17.26 -12.50
N ASN A 64 1.77 -17.00 -13.75
CA ASN A 64 3.11 -16.56 -14.10
C ASN A 64 3.10 -15.03 -14.24
N PRO A 65 3.92 -14.27 -13.50
CA PRO A 65 4.99 -14.71 -12.59
C PRO A 65 4.57 -14.84 -11.10
N TRP A 66 3.33 -14.55 -10.73
CA TRP A 66 2.98 -14.22 -9.34
C TRP A 66 2.82 -15.39 -8.39
N GLN A 67 2.66 -16.62 -8.89
CA GLN A 67 2.48 -17.81 -8.06
C GLN A 67 3.67 -18.04 -7.13
N GLU A 68 4.90 -17.90 -7.63
CA GLU A 68 6.11 -18.09 -6.82
C GLU A 68 6.21 -17.02 -5.73
N THR A 69 5.86 -15.77 -6.04
CA THR A 69 5.80 -14.67 -5.06
C THR A 69 4.79 -14.97 -3.96
N LEU A 70 3.57 -15.38 -4.31
CA LEU A 70 2.52 -15.72 -3.34
C LEU A 70 2.90 -16.93 -2.49
N LYS A 71 3.54 -17.94 -3.08
CA LYS A 71 4.07 -19.10 -2.34
C LYS A 71 5.09 -18.65 -1.29
N ARG A 72 6.09 -17.84 -1.67
CA ARG A 72 7.11 -17.33 -0.74
C ARG A 72 6.50 -16.48 0.37
N VAL A 73 5.52 -15.63 0.07
CA VAL A 73 4.79 -14.86 1.09
C VAL A 73 4.05 -15.80 2.05
N GLY A 74 3.40 -16.84 1.53
CA GLY A 74 2.68 -17.84 2.32
C GLY A 74 3.55 -18.66 3.27
N GLU A 75 4.84 -18.81 2.94
CA GLU A 75 5.87 -19.47 3.78
C GLU A 75 6.43 -18.55 4.89
N THR A 76 6.12 -17.25 4.87
CA THR A 76 6.50 -16.32 5.96
C THR A 76 5.50 -16.39 7.12
N ASP A 77 5.97 -16.16 8.36
CA ASP A 77 5.10 -16.11 9.54
C ASP A 77 4.06 -14.97 9.46
N HIS A 78 4.44 -13.84 8.84
CA HIS A 78 3.57 -12.66 8.74
C HIS A 78 2.59 -12.73 7.56
N LYS A 79 2.93 -13.39 6.45
CA LYS A 79 2.10 -13.43 5.22
C LYS A 79 1.68 -12.05 4.72
N VAL A 80 2.50 -11.04 5.00
CA VAL A 80 2.28 -9.64 4.62
C VAL A 80 3.05 -9.34 3.34
N MET A 81 2.38 -8.67 2.40
CA MET A 81 2.96 -8.16 1.17
C MET A 81 2.45 -6.77 0.84
N GLY A 82 3.12 -6.06 -0.06
CA GLY A 82 2.67 -4.78 -0.61
C GLY A 82 1.81 -5.01 -1.84
N ILE A 83 0.78 -4.18 -2.01
CA ILE A 83 0.04 -4.07 -3.26
C ILE A 83 0.18 -2.63 -3.76
N CYS A 84 0.64 -2.47 -4.98
CA CYS A 84 0.84 -1.16 -5.61
C CYS A 84 0.02 -1.09 -6.90
N PHE A 85 -0.56 0.08 -7.14
CA PHE A 85 -1.25 0.34 -8.39
C PHE A 85 -0.22 0.56 -9.52
N VAL A 86 -0.59 0.15 -10.73
CA VAL A 86 0.10 0.50 -11.98
C VAL A 86 -0.94 1.07 -12.93
N GLU A 87 -0.62 2.19 -13.58
CA GLU A 87 -1.46 2.71 -14.66
C GLU A 87 -1.51 1.68 -15.80
N GLU A 88 -2.71 1.39 -16.29
CA GLU A 88 -3.06 0.29 -17.22
C GLU A 88 -1.89 -0.24 -18.07
N GLU A 89 -1.26 -1.29 -17.55
CA GLU A 89 -0.47 -2.24 -18.31
C GLU A 89 -1.30 -3.50 -18.51
N ASP A 90 -1.24 -4.05 -19.72
CA ASP A 90 -1.81 -5.36 -20.05
C ASP A 90 -1.42 -6.33 -18.94
N ALA A 91 -2.40 -6.92 -18.25
CA ALA A 91 -2.13 -7.85 -17.15
C ALA A 91 -1.25 -9.03 -17.60
N GLU A 92 -1.20 -9.28 -18.91
CA GLU A 92 -0.38 -10.28 -19.59
C GLU A 92 1.06 -9.78 -19.92
N ALA A 93 1.39 -8.51 -19.70
CA ALA A 93 2.71 -7.92 -20.00
C ALA A 93 3.85 -8.39 -19.07
N GLY A 94 3.52 -9.11 -17.99
CA GLY A 94 4.52 -9.71 -17.09
C GLY A 94 4.80 -8.85 -15.85
N VAL A 95 6.09 -8.70 -15.50
CA VAL A 95 6.51 -7.89 -14.34
C VAL A 95 6.78 -6.45 -14.79
N PRO A 96 6.07 -5.44 -14.25
CA PRO A 96 6.33 -4.04 -14.56
C PRO A 96 7.71 -3.60 -14.03
N ALA A 97 8.28 -2.58 -14.68
CA ALA A 97 9.46 -1.88 -14.18
C ALA A 97 9.13 -1.10 -12.90
N SER A 98 10.14 -0.78 -12.10
CA SER A 98 9.93 -0.17 -10.78
C SER A 98 9.37 1.25 -10.89
N GLU A 99 9.68 1.97 -11.97
CA GLU A 99 9.23 3.33 -12.24
C GLU A 99 7.74 3.40 -12.64
N GLN A 100 7.14 2.26 -12.99
CA GLN A 100 5.72 2.14 -13.37
C GLN A 100 4.83 1.90 -12.15
N LEU A 101 5.42 1.57 -10.99
CA LEU A 101 4.69 1.39 -9.75
C LEU A 101 4.38 2.75 -9.13
N GLU A 102 3.16 2.91 -8.63
CA GLU A 102 2.82 4.05 -7.79
C GLU A 102 3.72 4.14 -6.56
N THR A 103 4.05 5.37 -6.18
CA THR A 103 4.93 5.64 -5.02
C THR A 103 4.29 5.23 -3.70
N VAL A 104 2.95 5.18 -3.65
CA VAL A 104 2.18 4.78 -2.48
C VAL A 104 1.35 3.54 -2.80
N GLY A 105 1.39 2.57 -1.88
CA GLY A 105 0.60 1.33 -1.96
C GLY A 105 0.05 0.93 -0.60
N CYS A 106 -0.52 -0.26 -0.52
CA CYS A 106 -1.07 -0.81 0.72
C CYS A 106 -0.30 -2.04 1.20
N ALA A 107 -0.06 -2.11 2.50
CA ALA A 107 0.33 -3.37 3.14
C ALA A 107 -0.91 -4.25 3.31
N VAL A 108 -0.86 -5.46 2.76
CA VAL A 108 -1.96 -6.43 2.80
C VAL A 108 -1.48 -7.74 3.39
N ARG A 109 -2.41 -8.52 3.95
CA ARG A 109 -2.13 -9.87 4.47
C ARG A 109 -2.80 -10.90 3.58
N VAL A 110 -2.04 -11.88 3.11
CA VAL A 110 -2.55 -13.00 2.32
C VAL A 110 -3.20 -13.99 3.27
N HIS A 111 -4.52 -14.15 3.14
CA HIS A 111 -5.29 -15.11 3.92
C HIS A 111 -5.31 -16.50 3.26
N HIS A 112 -5.59 -16.54 1.96
CA HIS A 112 -5.66 -17.75 1.14
C HIS A 112 -5.18 -17.43 -0.27
N ALA A 113 -4.49 -18.38 -0.91
CA ALA A 113 -4.10 -18.31 -2.33
C ALA A 113 -4.47 -19.65 -2.98
N GLN A 114 -5.13 -19.62 -4.13
CA GLN A 114 -5.61 -20.81 -4.83
C GLN A 114 -5.36 -20.65 -6.33
N ASN A 115 -4.89 -21.72 -6.97
CA ASN A 115 -4.65 -21.71 -8.41
C ASN A 115 -5.89 -22.19 -9.16
N GLU A 116 -6.34 -21.44 -10.15
CA GLU A 116 -7.45 -21.83 -11.04
C GLU A 116 -7.17 -21.36 -12.48
N SER A 117 -7.14 -22.29 -13.43
CA SER A 117 -7.08 -22.00 -14.87
C SER A 117 -5.98 -21.01 -15.32
N GLY A 118 -4.78 -21.09 -14.71
CA GLY A 118 -3.65 -20.19 -15.04
C GLY A 118 -3.69 -18.84 -14.33
N LYS A 119 -4.63 -18.64 -13.41
CA LYS A 119 -4.68 -17.51 -12.48
C LYS A 119 -4.48 -18.02 -11.04
N VAL A 120 -4.14 -17.09 -10.14
CA VAL A 120 -3.98 -17.31 -8.69
C VAL A 120 -4.60 -16.18 -7.89
#